data_AF-A0A7C5SMV6-F1
#
_entry.id   AF-A0A7C5SMV6-F1
#
_cell.length_a   1.000
_cell.length_b   1.000
_cell.length_c   1.000
_cell.angle_alpha   90.00
_cell.angle_beta   90.00
_cell.angle_gamma   90.00
#
_symmetry.space_group_name_H-M   'P 1'
#
loop_
_entity.id
_entity.type
_entity.pdbx_description
1 polymer ?
#
loop_
_entity_poly.entity_id
_entity_poly.type
_entity_poly.pdbx_seq_one_letter_code
_entity_poly.pdbx_strand_id
1 'polypeptide(L)'
;MPYYVVVMGTAGSGKTSLTSVLQTYLASHNLDAVVVNLDPAVESLPYKPDVDVRDYVDAREIMRKTGLGPNGALIASIDMLTANIDDIKEEIESYRANYIIIDTPGQMEIFAFRPTGPLVLEALIGDHKVVVLFLTDITYAMRPSSLFSALLLAASTHFRLKYPQINVLTKIDLMPREEVEKILE
;
A
#
# COMPACT_ATOMS: atom_id res chain seq x y z
N MET A 1 -11.94 16.55 -7.07
CA MET A 1 -11.19 15.35 -7.47
C MET A 1 -10.04 15.16 -6.50
N PRO A 2 -10.07 14.13 -5.65
CA PRO A 2 -8.97 13.77 -4.75
C PRO A 2 -7.71 13.31 -5.49
N TYR A 3 -6.59 13.32 -4.78
CA TYR A 3 -5.32 12.71 -5.16
C TYR A 3 -5.14 11.39 -4.40
N TYR A 4 -4.95 10.30 -5.12
CA TYR A 4 -4.68 8.99 -4.56
C TYR A 4 -3.17 8.78 -4.37
N VAL A 5 -2.79 8.27 -3.21
CA VAL A 5 -1.41 7.89 -2.86
C VAL A 5 -1.44 6.42 -2.49
N VAL A 6 -0.94 5.56 -3.38
CA VAL A 6 -0.87 4.12 -3.11
C VAL A 6 0.49 3.79 -2.52
N VAL A 7 0.51 3.29 -1.29
CA VAL A 7 1.75 2.93 -0.59
C VAL A 7 2.07 1.47 -0.87
N MET A 8 3.15 1.23 -1.62
CA MET A 8 3.61 -0.10 -2.07
C MET A 8 5.02 -0.39 -1.55
N GLY A 9 5.40 -1.67 -1.50
CA GLY A 9 6.74 -2.09 -1.10
C GLY A 9 6.71 -3.42 -0.36
N THR A 10 7.87 -4.02 -0.13
CA THR A 10 7.99 -5.33 0.51
C THR A 10 7.49 -5.33 1.96
N ALA A 11 7.25 -6.51 2.51
CA ALA A 11 6.92 -6.65 3.93
C ALA A 11 8.07 -6.04 4.78
N GLY A 12 7.70 -5.23 5.76
CA GLY A 12 8.67 -4.56 6.63
C GLY A 12 9.27 -3.26 6.07
N SER A 13 8.99 -2.85 4.82
CA SER A 13 9.52 -1.60 4.25
C SER A 13 9.00 -0.31 4.91
N GLY A 14 7.94 -0.43 5.75
CA GLY A 14 7.37 0.69 6.50
C GLY A 14 6.11 1.31 5.88
N LYS A 15 5.37 0.58 5.04
CA LYS A 15 4.12 1.05 4.40
C LYS A 15 3.15 1.68 5.40
N THR A 16 2.69 0.89 6.36
CA THR A 16 1.74 1.31 7.40
C THR A 16 2.29 2.46 8.27
N SER A 17 3.58 2.46 8.60
CA SER A 17 4.21 3.55 9.34
C SER A 17 4.20 4.86 8.54
N LEU A 18 4.55 4.80 7.25
CA LEU A 18 4.52 5.97 6.38
C LEU A 18 3.09 6.50 6.20
N THR A 19 2.11 5.61 6.01
CA THR A 19 0.69 5.97 5.93
C THR A 19 0.25 6.78 7.16
N SER A 20 0.58 6.29 8.36
CA SER A 20 0.27 6.97 9.63
C SER A 20 0.85 8.39 9.71
N VAL A 21 2.15 8.51 9.39
CA VAL A 21 2.86 9.79 9.48
C VAL A 21 2.39 10.75 8.39
N LEU A 22 2.11 10.25 7.18
CA LEU A 22 1.63 11.06 6.06
C LEU A 22 0.24 11.63 6.35
N GLN A 23 -0.68 10.84 6.92
CA GLN A 23 -1.99 11.34 7.36
C GLN A 23 -1.82 12.49 8.37
N THR A 24 -0.99 12.29 9.39
CA THR A 24 -0.72 13.29 10.43
C THR A 24 -0.09 14.56 9.83
N TYR A 25 0.87 14.39 8.92
CA TYR A 25 1.53 15.50 8.23
C TYR A 25 0.53 16.33 7.41
N LEU A 26 -0.31 15.69 6.58
CA LEU A 26 -1.31 16.39 5.79
C LEU A 26 -2.32 17.14 6.67
N ALA A 27 -2.82 16.49 7.73
CA ALA A 27 -3.73 17.12 8.69
C ALA A 27 -3.11 18.36 9.34
N SER A 28 -1.83 18.31 9.74
CA SER A 28 -1.12 19.46 10.32
C SER A 28 -0.92 20.63 9.34
N HIS A 29 -1.09 20.40 8.03
CA HIS A 29 -1.02 21.41 6.99
C HIS A 29 -2.41 21.82 6.48
N ASN A 30 -3.49 21.49 7.21
CA ASN A 30 -4.88 21.74 6.84
C ASN A 30 -5.25 21.11 5.48
N LEU A 31 -4.69 19.93 5.17
CA LEU A 31 -5.06 19.14 4.01
C LEU A 31 -5.84 17.92 4.47
N ASP A 32 -7.07 17.79 3.98
CA ASP A 32 -7.94 16.68 4.34
C ASP A 32 -7.46 15.39 3.67
N ALA A 33 -7.23 14.36 4.46
CA ALA A 33 -6.75 13.06 4.02
C ALA A 33 -7.58 11.93 4.63
N VAL A 34 -7.95 10.96 3.79
CA VAL A 34 -8.59 9.70 4.16
C VAL A 34 -7.57 8.59 4.04
N VAL A 35 -7.51 7.74 5.05
CA VAL A 35 -6.67 6.54 5.04
C VAL A 35 -7.52 5.31 4.82
N VAL A 36 -7.18 4.56 3.77
CA VAL A 36 -7.80 3.30 3.39
C VAL A 36 -6.84 2.17 3.73
N ASN A 37 -7.22 1.29 4.65
CA ASN A 37 -6.53 0.01 4.84
C ASN A 37 -7.05 -1.00 3.80
N LEU A 38 -6.16 -1.47 2.92
CA LEU A 38 -6.45 -2.49 1.90
C LEU A 38 -5.85 -3.86 2.25
N ASP A 39 -5.24 -4.01 3.43
CA ASP A 39 -4.74 -5.30 3.93
C ASP A 39 -5.79 -6.03 4.79
N PRO A 40 -6.43 -7.10 4.29
CA PRO A 40 -7.41 -7.87 5.08
C PRO A 40 -6.76 -8.79 6.11
N ALA A 41 -5.43 -8.97 6.07
CA ALA A 41 -4.68 -9.86 6.96
C ALA A 41 -3.93 -9.12 8.07
N VAL A 42 -3.97 -7.79 8.11
CA VAL A 42 -3.28 -7.00 9.13
C VAL A 42 -3.95 -7.13 10.50
N GLU A 43 -3.17 -7.47 11.53
CA GLU A 43 -3.70 -7.71 12.87
C GLU A 43 -3.94 -6.42 13.65
N SER A 44 -3.01 -5.47 13.56
CA SER A 44 -3.09 -4.20 14.27
C SER A 44 -2.52 -3.09 13.40
N LEU A 45 -3.16 -1.92 13.45
CA LEU A 45 -2.74 -0.72 12.75
C LEU A 45 -2.32 0.34 13.78
N PRO A 46 -1.25 1.11 13.54
CA PRO A 46 -0.82 2.21 14.39
C PRO A 46 -1.67 3.47 14.21
N TYR A 47 -2.69 3.41 13.36
CA TYR A 47 -3.66 4.47 13.09
C TYR A 47 -5.07 3.87 13.02
N LYS A 48 -6.09 4.72 13.11
CA LYS A 48 -7.47 4.35 12.83
C LYS A 48 -7.74 4.61 11.34
N PRO A 49 -7.93 3.58 10.50
CA PRO A 49 -8.33 3.79 9.12
C PRO A 49 -9.72 4.44 9.07
N ASP A 50 -9.93 5.28 8.06
CA ASP A 50 -11.24 5.87 7.75
C ASP A 50 -12.10 4.87 6.98
N VAL A 51 -11.46 4.03 6.15
CA VAL A 51 -12.07 2.89 5.45
C VAL A 51 -11.19 1.66 5.65
N ASP A 52 -11.78 0.55 6.11
CA ASP A 52 -11.04 -0.68 6.42
C ASP A 52 -11.66 -1.88 5.72
N VAL A 53 -10.91 -2.52 4.82
CA VAL A 53 -11.40 -3.71 4.12
C VAL A 53 -11.71 -4.90 5.03
N ARG A 54 -11.21 -4.89 6.28
CA ARG A 54 -11.54 -5.92 7.27
C ARG A 54 -13.01 -5.90 7.69
N ASP A 55 -13.70 -4.79 7.48
CA ASP A 55 -15.16 -4.68 7.71
C ASP A 55 -15.97 -5.42 6.63
N TYR A 56 -15.34 -5.68 5.47
CA TYR A 56 -15.95 -6.34 4.32
C TYR A 56 -15.51 -7.80 4.19
N VAL A 57 -14.25 -8.11 4.53
CA VAL A 57 -13.64 -9.43 4.36
C VAL A 57 -12.68 -9.76 5.50
N ASP A 58 -12.95 -10.86 6.22
CA ASP A 58 -12.06 -11.39 7.27
C ASP A 58 -11.17 -12.53 6.74
N ALA A 59 -9.88 -12.23 6.52
CA ALA A 59 -8.91 -13.21 6.06
C ALA A 59 -8.72 -14.40 7.02
N ARG A 60 -8.85 -14.19 8.34
CA ARG A 60 -8.73 -15.26 9.34
C ARG A 60 -9.93 -16.18 9.28
N GLU A 61 -11.12 -15.64 9.08
CA GLU A 61 -12.32 -16.45 8.89
C GLU A 61 -12.22 -17.31 7.64
N ILE A 62 -11.77 -16.73 6.52
CA ILE A 62 -11.50 -17.47 5.28
C ILE A 62 -10.52 -18.61 5.53
N MET A 63 -9.41 -18.33 6.22
CA MET A 63 -8.39 -19.33 6.56
C MET A 63 -8.99 -20.50 7.35
N ARG A 64 -9.82 -20.22 8.37
CA ARG A 64 -10.51 -21.25 9.17
C ARG A 64 -11.53 -22.07 8.37
N LYS A 65 -12.33 -21.42 7.52
CA LYS A 65 -13.42 -22.07 6.76
C LYS A 65 -12.92 -22.91 5.59
N THR A 66 -11.86 -22.46 4.93
CA THR A 66 -11.35 -23.08 3.69
C THR A 66 -10.14 -23.98 3.92
N GLY A 67 -9.47 -23.88 5.07
CA GLY A 67 -8.23 -24.59 5.35
C GLY A 67 -7.02 -24.07 4.56
N LEU A 68 -7.14 -22.90 3.93
CA LEU A 68 -6.03 -22.26 3.22
C LEU A 68 -4.92 -21.82 4.19
N GLY A 69 -3.68 -21.76 3.72
CA GLY A 69 -2.60 -21.09 4.44
C GLY A 69 -2.69 -19.55 4.32
N PRO A 70 -1.85 -18.79 5.04
CA PRO A 70 -1.94 -17.32 5.11
C PRO A 70 -1.97 -16.61 3.75
N ASN A 71 -1.07 -16.98 2.84
CA ASN A 71 -1.02 -16.39 1.50
C ASN A 71 -2.24 -16.79 0.65
N GLY A 72 -2.74 -18.02 0.80
CA GLY A 72 -3.94 -18.49 0.10
C GLY A 72 -5.18 -17.76 0.57
N ALA A 73 -5.31 -17.56 1.88
CA ALA A 73 -6.38 -16.78 2.47
C ALA A 73 -6.31 -15.30 2.06
N LEU A 74 -5.11 -14.70 2.00
CA LEU A 74 -4.95 -13.32 1.52
C LEU A 74 -5.37 -13.18 0.05
N ILE A 75 -4.98 -14.11 -0.83
CA ILE A 75 -5.42 -14.13 -2.24
C ILE A 75 -6.95 -14.19 -2.31
N ALA A 76 -7.55 -15.16 -1.63
CA ALA A 76 -9.00 -15.31 -1.60
C ALA A 76 -9.70 -14.08 -1.02
N SER A 77 -9.10 -13.42 -0.02
CA SER A 77 -9.64 -12.21 0.57
C SER A 77 -9.67 -11.05 -0.43
N ILE A 78 -8.56 -10.84 -1.16
CA ILE A 78 -8.49 -9.81 -2.21
C ILE A 78 -9.49 -10.10 -3.33
N ASP A 79 -9.65 -11.38 -3.72
CA ASP A 79 -10.66 -11.79 -4.70
C ASP A 79 -12.07 -11.48 -4.20
N MET A 80 -12.37 -11.74 -2.92
CA MET A 80 -13.67 -11.44 -2.32
C MET A 80 -13.95 -9.95 -2.17
N LEU A 81 -12.93 -9.09 -2.08
CA LEU A 81 -13.13 -7.63 -2.05
C LEU A 81 -13.78 -7.11 -3.33
N THR A 82 -13.61 -7.80 -4.46
CA THR A 82 -14.25 -7.40 -5.72
C THR A 82 -15.78 -7.36 -5.63
N ALA A 83 -16.38 -8.16 -4.75
CA ALA A 83 -17.83 -8.18 -4.55
C ALA A 83 -18.37 -6.95 -3.79
N ASN A 84 -17.51 -6.23 -3.05
CA ASN A 84 -17.88 -5.07 -2.24
C ASN A 84 -17.17 -3.79 -2.74
N ILE A 85 -16.61 -3.82 -3.96
CA ILE A 85 -15.73 -2.75 -4.45
C ILE A 85 -16.47 -1.42 -4.61
N ASP A 86 -17.73 -1.48 -5.02
CA ASP A 86 -18.59 -0.31 -5.18
C ASP A 86 -18.93 0.30 -3.82
N ASP A 87 -19.25 -0.52 -2.82
CA ASP A 87 -19.52 -0.06 -1.44
C ASP A 87 -18.29 0.64 -0.83
N ILE A 88 -17.11 0.02 -0.97
CA ILE A 88 -15.83 0.60 -0.50
C ILE A 88 -15.57 1.94 -1.20
N LYS A 89 -15.82 2.01 -2.52
CA LYS A 89 -15.64 3.24 -3.28
C LYS A 89 -16.58 4.34 -2.83
N GLU A 90 -17.87 4.03 -2.65
CA GLU A 90 -18.87 4.98 -2.15
C GLU A 90 -18.51 5.49 -0.75
N GLU A 91 -18.01 4.60 0.13
CA GLU A 91 -17.53 4.97 1.46
C GLU A 91 -16.37 5.98 1.38
N ILE A 92 -15.34 5.69 0.56
CA ILE A 92 -14.21 6.60 0.33
C ILE A 92 -14.68 7.96 -0.18
N GLU A 93 -15.59 7.97 -1.17
CA GLU A 93 -16.08 9.20 -1.80
C GLU A 93 -16.94 10.05 -0.83
N SER A 94 -17.59 9.41 0.14
CA SER A 94 -18.43 10.09 1.15
C SER A 94 -17.66 11.08 2.02
N TYR A 95 -16.37 10.83 2.26
CA TYR A 95 -15.50 11.69 3.06
C TYR A 95 -15.11 13.00 2.37
N ARG A 96 -15.21 13.08 1.03
CA ARG A 96 -14.90 14.29 0.23
C ARG A 96 -13.51 14.90 0.49
N ALA A 97 -12.54 14.08 0.88
CA ALA A 97 -11.18 14.51 1.21
C ALA A 97 -10.36 14.94 -0.02
N ASN A 98 -9.24 15.64 0.21
CA ASN A 98 -8.33 16.04 -0.86
C ASN A 98 -7.35 14.92 -1.23
N TYR A 99 -6.96 14.11 -0.25
CA TYR A 99 -6.02 12.99 -0.42
C TYR A 99 -6.65 11.68 0.04
N ILE A 100 -6.45 10.61 -0.74
CA ILE A 100 -6.79 9.24 -0.34
C ILE A 100 -5.50 8.45 -0.28
N ILE A 101 -5.10 8.02 0.92
CA ILE A 101 -3.88 7.23 1.14
C ILE A 101 -4.29 5.77 1.27
N ILE A 102 -3.83 4.92 0.35
CA ILE A 102 -4.11 3.48 0.34
C ILE A 102 -2.91 2.74 0.93
N ASP A 103 -3.08 2.14 2.10
CA ASP A 103 -2.11 1.17 2.66
C ASP A 103 -2.40 -0.21 2.08
N THR A 104 -1.41 -0.80 1.40
CA THR A 104 -1.59 -2.06 0.66
C THR A 104 -1.11 -3.27 1.46
N PRO A 105 -1.55 -4.48 1.10
CA PRO A 105 -1.14 -5.70 1.78
C PRO A 105 0.37 -5.85 1.99
N GLY A 106 0.76 -6.42 3.13
CA GLY A 106 2.16 -6.66 3.48
C GLY A 106 2.93 -7.44 2.39
N GLN A 107 2.27 -8.44 1.80
CA GLN A 107 2.76 -9.25 0.68
C GLN A 107 2.44 -8.55 -0.66
N MET A 108 3.26 -7.58 -1.05
CA MET A 108 3.02 -6.78 -2.25
C MET A 108 2.99 -7.61 -3.54
N GLU A 109 3.64 -8.77 -3.57
CA GLU A 109 3.69 -9.60 -4.76
C GLU A 109 2.34 -10.20 -5.08
N ILE A 110 1.61 -10.61 -4.04
CA ILE A 110 0.24 -11.11 -4.15
C ILE A 110 -0.67 -10.02 -4.69
N PHE A 111 -0.47 -8.78 -4.24
CA PHE A 111 -1.27 -7.64 -4.65
C PHE A 111 -0.93 -7.16 -6.07
N ALA A 112 0.35 -6.90 -6.39
CA ALA A 112 0.75 -6.28 -7.67
C ALA A 112 0.86 -7.26 -8.86
N PHE A 113 1.23 -8.53 -8.61
CA PHE A 113 1.49 -9.49 -9.69
C PHE A 113 0.31 -10.43 -9.98
N ARG A 114 -0.75 -10.39 -9.18
CA ARG A 114 -2.03 -11.01 -9.55
C ARG A 114 -2.94 -10.01 -10.27
N PRO A 115 -3.88 -10.46 -11.11
CA PRO A 115 -4.81 -9.56 -11.80
C PRO A 115 -5.73 -8.79 -10.85
N THR A 116 -6.13 -9.39 -9.73
CA THR A 116 -7.15 -8.84 -8.84
C THR A 116 -6.71 -7.54 -8.15
N GLY A 117 -5.47 -7.44 -7.66
CA GLY A 117 -5.01 -6.22 -6.96
C GLY A 117 -5.03 -4.97 -7.86
N PRO A 118 -4.46 -5.00 -9.09
CA PRO A 118 -4.60 -3.90 -10.04
C PRO A 118 -6.06 -3.57 -10.38
N LEU A 119 -6.94 -4.57 -10.53
CA LEU A 119 -8.37 -4.33 -10.78
C LEU A 119 -9.06 -3.64 -9.61
N VAL A 120 -8.74 -4.04 -8.37
CA VAL A 120 -9.23 -3.38 -7.15
C VAL A 120 -8.77 -1.92 -7.12
N LEU A 121 -7.48 -1.65 -7.38
CA LEU A 121 -6.98 -0.28 -7.45
C LEU A 121 -7.67 0.53 -8.56
N GLU A 122 -7.80 -0.03 -9.76
CA GLU A 122 -8.44 0.63 -10.89
C GLU A 122 -9.89 1.01 -10.59
N ALA A 123 -10.65 0.10 -9.96
CA ALA A 123 -12.03 0.36 -9.55
C ALA A 123 -12.14 1.47 -8.49
N LEU A 124 -11.28 1.44 -7.46
CA LEU A 124 -11.27 2.42 -6.37
C LEU A 124 -10.79 3.81 -6.82
N ILE A 125 -9.79 3.86 -7.69
CA ILE A 125 -9.18 5.12 -8.16
C ILE A 125 -10.04 5.74 -9.27
N GLY A 126 -10.52 4.94 -10.23
CA GLY A 126 -11.20 5.45 -11.42
C GLY A 126 -10.34 6.47 -12.19
N ASP A 127 -10.95 7.60 -12.56
CA ASP A 127 -10.30 8.67 -13.33
C ASP A 127 -9.54 9.69 -12.46
N HIS A 128 -9.37 9.42 -11.17
CA HIS A 128 -8.66 10.33 -10.27
C HIS A 128 -7.15 10.32 -10.49
N LYS A 129 -6.49 11.41 -10.06
CA LYS A 129 -5.03 11.49 -10.10
C LYS A 129 -4.45 10.54 -9.06
N VAL A 130 -3.44 9.76 -9.44
CA VAL A 130 -2.78 8.79 -8.56
C VAL A 130 -1.27 8.83 -8.69
N VAL A 131 -0.58 8.58 -7.58
CA VAL A 131 0.84 8.25 -7.53
C VAL A 131 1.06 7.02 -6.64
N VAL A 132 1.97 6.15 -7.05
CA VAL A 132 2.44 5.01 -6.26
C VAL A 132 3.75 5.40 -5.56
N LEU A 133 3.80 5.27 -4.24
CA LEU A 133 5.04 5.35 -3.48
C LEU A 133 5.60 3.94 -3.30
N PHE A 134 6.69 3.62 -3.99
CA PHE A 134 7.36 2.33 -3.86
C PHE A 134 8.47 2.40 -2.82
N LEU A 135 8.23 1.80 -1.65
CA LEU A 135 9.11 1.87 -0.49
C LEU A 135 10.20 0.80 -0.52
N THR A 136 11.44 1.23 -0.36
CA THR A 136 12.63 0.39 -0.22
C THR A 136 13.29 0.67 1.12
N ASP A 137 13.45 -0.36 1.96
CA ASP A 137 14.14 -0.24 3.25
C ASP A 137 15.64 0.00 3.06
N ILE A 138 16.20 1.04 3.69
CA ILE A 138 17.62 1.35 3.57
C ILE A 138 18.52 0.20 4.01
N THR A 139 18.15 -0.53 5.06
CA THR A 139 18.96 -1.65 5.59
C THR A 139 19.12 -2.77 4.55
N TYR A 140 18.14 -2.91 3.65
CA TYR A 140 18.19 -3.80 2.50
C TYR A 140 18.98 -3.18 1.34
N ALA A 141 18.77 -1.89 1.06
CA ALA A 141 19.42 -1.16 -0.03
C ALA A 141 20.94 -0.97 0.14
N MET A 142 21.50 -1.14 1.34
CA MET A 142 22.94 -0.99 1.59
C MET A 142 23.82 -1.93 0.75
N ARG A 143 23.30 -3.08 0.32
CA ARG A 143 24.04 -4.01 -0.53
C ARG A 143 23.71 -3.71 -2.00
N PRO A 144 24.71 -3.47 -2.87
CA PRO A 144 24.45 -3.16 -4.28
C PRO A 144 23.56 -4.19 -5.01
N SER A 145 23.74 -5.48 -4.72
CA SER A 145 22.90 -6.53 -5.29
C SER A 145 21.45 -6.45 -4.81
N SER A 146 21.24 -6.15 -3.53
CA SER A 146 19.90 -5.97 -2.95
C SER A 146 19.22 -4.71 -3.46
N LEU A 147 19.94 -3.59 -3.58
CA LEU A 147 19.43 -2.37 -4.22
C LEU A 147 19.01 -2.63 -5.66
N PHE A 148 19.85 -3.32 -6.44
CA PHE A 148 19.52 -3.68 -7.81
C PHE A 148 18.25 -4.55 -7.88
N SER A 149 18.11 -5.55 -7.00
CA SER A 149 16.88 -6.34 -6.89
C SER A 149 15.66 -5.51 -6.52
N ALA A 150 15.79 -4.56 -5.59
CA ALA A 150 14.71 -3.65 -5.20
C ALA A 150 14.28 -2.75 -6.37
N LEU A 151 15.23 -2.23 -7.14
CA LEU A 151 14.95 -1.41 -8.33
C LEU A 151 14.26 -2.22 -9.43
N LEU A 152 14.67 -3.48 -9.66
CA LEU A 152 13.98 -4.37 -10.60
C LEU A 152 12.55 -4.67 -10.14
N LEU A 153 12.34 -4.89 -8.85
CA LEU A 153 11.01 -5.08 -8.29
C LEU A 153 10.15 -3.83 -8.44
N ALA A 154 10.71 -2.65 -8.15
CA ALA A 154 10.05 -1.37 -8.33
C ALA A 154 9.64 -1.14 -9.80
N ALA A 155 10.55 -1.41 -10.74
CA ALA A 155 10.26 -1.31 -12.17
C ALA A 155 9.18 -2.31 -12.61
N SER A 156 9.22 -3.53 -12.08
CA SER A 156 8.21 -4.55 -12.36
C SER A 156 6.83 -4.15 -11.83
N THR A 157 6.76 -3.58 -10.63
CA THR A 157 5.52 -3.04 -10.05
C THR A 157 4.98 -1.87 -10.86
N HIS A 158 5.83 -0.93 -11.27
CA HIS A 158 5.43 0.19 -12.13
C HIS A 158 4.78 -0.31 -13.42
N PHE A 159 5.39 -1.30 -14.09
CA PHE A 159 4.85 -1.87 -15.32
C PHE A 159 3.50 -2.57 -15.11
N ARG A 160 3.32 -3.22 -13.95
CA ARG A 160 2.07 -3.93 -13.60
C ARG A 160 0.92 -2.99 -13.25
N LEU A 161 1.19 -1.96 -12.45
CA LEU A 161 0.17 -1.03 -11.98
C LEU A 161 -0.13 0.07 -13.00
N LYS A 162 0.83 0.42 -13.88
CA LYS A 162 0.71 1.45 -14.91
C LYS A 162 0.37 2.85 -14.38
N TYR A 163 0.65 3.10 -13.10
CA TYR A 163 0.51 4.41 -12.46
C TYR A 163 1.87 5.08 -12.29
N PRO A 164 1.93 6.42 -12.31
CA PRO A 164 3.15 7.15 -11.97
C PRO A 164 3.71 6.66 -10.63
N GLN A 165 5.00 6.33 -10.60
CA GLN A 165 5.65 5.75 -9.42
C GLN A 165 6.82 6.62 -8.96
N ILE A 166 6.92 6.82 -7.65
CA ILE A 166 8.07 7.43 -6.96
C ILE A 166 8.72 6.35 -6.10
N ASN A 167 10.02 6.11 -6.32
CA ASN A 167 10.79 5.23 -5.45
C ASN A 167 11.20 6.01 -4.19
N VAL A 168 10.94 5.43 -3.02
CA VAL A 168 11.18 6.07 -1.73
C VAL A 168 12.10 5.17 -0.90
N LEU A 169 13.25 5.70 -0.51
CA LEU A 169 14.13 5.05 0.45
C LEU A 169 13.63 5.33 1.87
N THR A 170 13.30 4.30 2.64
CA THR A 170 12.71 4.42 3.98
C THR A 170 13.71 4.07 5.08
N LYS A 171 13.37 4.48 6.31
CA LYS A 171 14.16 4.24 7.53
C LYS A 171 15.59 4.81 7.47
N ILE A 172 15.76 5.91 6.74
CA ILE A 172 17.06 6.57 6.54
C ILE A 172 17.69 7.03 7.86
N ASP A 173 16.89 7.20 8.91
CA ASP A 173 17.32 7.49 10.28
C ASP A 173 18.20 6.39 10.91
N LEU A 174 18.15 5.16 10.36
CA LEU A 174 18.97 4.04 10.82
C LEU A 174 20.42 4.08 10.30
N MET A 175 20.75 4.99 9.39
CA MET A 175 22.06 5.05 8.75
C MET A 175 22.69 6.45 8.85
N PRO A 176 24.03 6.55 8.85
CA PRO A 176 24.72 7.82 8.68
C PRO A 176 24.33 8.47 7.35
N ARG A 177 24.17 9.81 7.36
CA ARG A 177 23.77 10.58 6.18
C ARG A 177 24.65 10.34 4.94
N GLU A 178 25.95 10.17 5.14
CA GLU A 178 26.90 9.90 4.04
C GLU A 178 26.56 8.59 3.31
N GLU A 179 26.11 7.56 4.03
CA GLU A 179 25.72 6.28 3.42
C GLU A 179 24.39 6.39 2.68
N VAL A 180 23.48 7.24 3.17
CA VAL A 180 22.21 7.54 2.47
C VAL A 180 22.49 8.25 1.15
N GLU A 181 23.38 9.24 1.15
CA GLU A 181 23.73 10.03 -0.04
C GLU A 181 24.35 9.16 -1.13
N LYS A 182 25.21 8.19 -0.77
CA LYS A 182 25.79 7.20 -1.72
C LYS A 182 24.75 6.34 -2.45
N ILE A 183 23.56 6.13 -1.87
CA ILE A 183 22.48 5.35 -2.50
C ILE A 183 21.65 6.24 -3.44
N LEU A 184 21.60 7.55 -3.19
CA LEU A 184 20.79 8.51 -3.94
C LEU A 184 21.51 9.11 -5.15
N GLU A 185 22.84 9.08 -5.17
CA GLU A 185 23.70 9.44 -6.32
C GLU A 185 23.67 8.40 -7.44
#